data_AF-A0A4R1NQ51-F1
#
_entry.id   AF-A0A4R1NQ51-F1
#
_cell.length_a   1.000
_cell.length_b   1.000
_cell.length_c   1.000
_cell.angle_alpha   90.00
_cell.angle_beta   90.00
_cell.angle_gamma   90.00
#
_symmetry.space_group_name_H-M   'P 1'
#
loop_
_entity.id
_entity.type
_entity.pdbx_description
1 polymer ?
#
loop_
_entity_poly.entity_id
_entity_poly.type
_entity_poly.pdbx_seq_one_letter_code
_entity_poly.pdbx_strand_id
1 'polypeptide(L)'
;MKLSIYVDEFERADINDGIRSLIRSGYLKENESSQFSRVLHAAAGPTWRTLRDLELLVLQMYGVADTQAAISARLREVKPEIHGLKKERRYIKDPETLKIVHFYRLVAAEKETAE
;
A
#
# COMPACT_ATOMS: atom_id res chain seq x y z
N MET A 1 -20.77 -6.13 -8.77
CA MET A 1 -20.41 -5.57 -7.44
C MET A 1 -18.91 -5.26 -7.43
N LYS A 2 -18.41 -4.18 -6.79
CA LYS A 2 -16.95 -3.97 -6.69
C LYS A 2 -16.38 -4.88 -5.60
N LEU A 3 -15.39 -5.72 -5.93
CA LEU A 3 -14.72 -6.58 -4.95
C LEU A 3 -13.90 -5.75 -3.96
N SER A 4 -13.96 -6.12 -2.68
CA SER A 4 -13.20 -5.48 -1.60
C SER A 4 -12.85 -6.48 -0.51
N ILE A 5 -11.77 -6.23 0.22
CA ILE A 5 -11.37 -7.00 1.40
C ILE A 5 -11.68 -6.15 2.63
N TYR A 6 -12.52 -6.68 3.52
CA TYR A 6 -12.82 -6.04 4.80
C TYR A 6 -11.61 -6.08 5.73
N VAL A 7 -11.45 -5.01 6.51
CA VAL A 7 -10.42 -4.85 7.54
C VAL A 7 -11.15 -4.33 8.76
N ASP A 8 -11.10 -5.09 9.85
CA ASP A 8 -11.78 -4.73 11.09
C ASP A 8 -11.13 -3.52 11.76
N GLU A 9 -11.80 -3.00 12.79
CA GLU A 9 -11.40 -1.76 13.46
C GLU A 9 -10.09 -1.89 14.24
N PHE A 10 -9.80 -3.07 14.80
CA PHE A 10 -8.57 -3.31 15.55
C PHE A 10 -7.38 -3.40 14.60
N GLU A 11 -7.48 -4.22 13.54
CA GLU A 11 -6.45 -4.31 12.50
C GLU A 11 -6.18 -2.93 11.87
N ARG A 12 -7.25 -2.17 11.62
CA ARG A 12 -7.15 -0.80 11.09
C ARG A 12 -6.41 0.13 12.05
N ALA A 13 -6.71 0.09 13.34
CA ALA A 13 -6.08 0.92 14.35
C ALA A 13 -4.57 0.61 14.43
N ASP A 14 -4.21 -0.67 14.54
CA ASP A 14 -2.82 -1.12 14.65
C ASP A 14 -1.99 -0.71 13.43
N ILE A 15 -2.52 -0.91 12.21
CA ILE A 15 -1.83 -0.49 10.99
C ILE A 15 -1.65 1.03 10.96
N ASN A 16 -2.68 1.80 11.32
CA ASN A 16 -2.59 3.25 11.32
C ASN A 16 -1.55 3.76 12.33
N ASP A 17 -1.45 3.15 13.50
CA ASP A 17 -0.45 3.50 14.50
C ASP A 17 0.98 3.20 14.02
N GLY A 18 1.17 2.07 13.35
CA GLY A 18 2.41 1.75 12.65
C GLY A 18 2.79 2.81 11.61
N ILE A 19 1.86 3.18 10.72
CA ILE A 19 2.11 4.22 9.70
C ILE A 19 2.43 5.58 10.36
N ARG A 20 1.69 6.00 11.39
CA ARG A 20 1.98 7.23 12.14
C ARG A 20 3.37 7.21 12.77
N SER A 21 3.83 6.06 13.26
CA SER A 21 5.19 5.89 13.79
C SER A 21 6.26 6.10 12.72
N LEU A 22 6.05 5.57 11.50
CA LEU A 22 6.97 5.75 10.37
C LEU A 22 7.02 7.20 9.87
N ILE A 23 5.88 7.89 9.85
CA ILE A 23 5.82 9.32 9.51
C ILE A 23 6.63 10.12 10.53
N ARG A 24 6.42 9.89 11.84
CA ARG A 24 7.14 10.60 12.91
C ARG A 24 8.65 10.34 12.90
N SER A 25 9.09 9.14 12.52
CA SER A 25 10.51 8.81 12.38
C SER A 25 11.13 9.26 11.06
N GLY A 26 10.35 9.82 10.14
CA GLY A 26 10.83 10.39 8.89
C GLY A 26 11.10 9.36 7.78
N TYR A 27 10.67 8.11 7.94
CA TYR A 27 10.78 7.08 6.90
C TYR A 27 9.82 7.33 5.73
N LEU A 28 8.69 7.99 5.98
CA LEU A 28 7.68 8.36 4.98
C LEU A 28 7.68 9.87 4.72
N LYS A 29 8.86 10.40 4.36
CA LYS A 29 8.96 11.77 3.85
C LYS A 29 8.39 11.82 2.43
N GLU A 30 7.43 12.71 2.25
CA GLU A 30 6.79 12.93 0.96
C GLU A 30 7.75 13.60 -0.03
N ASN A 31 7.81 13.04 -1.23
CA ASN A 31 8.46 13.64 -2.38
C ASN A 31 7.58 13.39 -3.61
N GLU A 32 6.70 14.34 -3.90
CA GLU A 32 5.70 14.23 -4.97
C GLU A 32 6.32 13.99 -6.34
N SER A 33 7.54 14.50 -6.59
CA SER A 33 8.25 14.28 -7.86
C SER A 33 8.73 12.83 -8.05
N SER A 34 8.89 12.09 -6.95
CA SER A 34 9.33 10.70 -6.97
C SER A 34 8.15 9.75 -7.13
N GLN A 35 8.12 9.02 -8.23
CA GLN A 35 7.15 7.94 -8.46
C GLN A 35 7.16 6.91 -7.32
N PHE A 36 8.33 6.60 -6.77
CA PHE A 36 8.42 5.66 -5.66
C PHE A 36 7.74 6.21 -4.40
N SER A 37 7.98 7.49 -4.06
CA SER A 37 7.33 8.13 -2.90
C SER A 37 5.81 8.18 -3.08
N ARG A 38 5.30 8.59 -4.25
CA ARG A 38 3.85 8.59 -4.52
C ARG A 38 3.22 7.21 -4.32
N VAL A 39 3.87 6.15 -4.80
CA VAL A 39 3.39 4.77 -4.62
C VAL A 39 3.42 4.34 -3.16
N LEU A 40 4.48 4.68 -2.41
CA LEU A 40 4.54 4.39 -0.98
C LEU A 40 3.36 5.01 -0.24
N HIS A 41 3.09 6.30 -0.47
CA HIS A 41 2.03 7.03 0.23
C HIS A 41 0.63 6.56 -0.19
N ALA A 42 0.39 6.31 -1.48
CA ALA A 42 -0.91 5.83 -1.97
C ALA A 42 -1.24 4.41 -1.48
N ALA A 43 -0.22 3.54 -1.36
CA ALA A 43 -0.41 2.16 -0.93
C ALA A 43 -0.31 1.97 0.59
N ALA A 44 0.22 2.95 1.34
CA ALA A 44 0.36 2.88 2.79
C ALA A 44 -0.99 2.92 3.51
N GLY A 45 -1.14 2.04 4.48
CA GLY A 45 -2.29 2.01 5.38
C GLY A 45 -3.16 0.75 5.23
N PRO A 46 -4.33 0.76 5.89
CA PRO A 46 -5.10 -0.46 6.11
C PRO A 46 -5.86 -0.93 4.88
N THR A 47 -6.13 -0.03 3.93
CA THR A 47 -7.05 -0.29 2.81
C THR A 47 -6.39 -1.14 1.74
N TRP A 48 -6.98 -2.31 1.47
CA TRP A 48 -6.63 -3.14 0.33
C TRP A 48 -7.04 -2.48 -0.99
N ARG A 49 -6.09 -2.34 -1.92
CA ARG A 49 -6.31 -1.70 -3.22
C ARG A 49 -5.83 -2.56 -4.37
N THR A 50 -6.57 -2.55 -5.47
CA THR A 50 -6.05 -3.09 -6.74
C THR A 50 -5.04 -2.11 -7.35
N LEU A 51 -4.27 -2.55 -8.35
CA LEU A 51 -3.38 -1.61 -9.08
C LEU A 51 -4.17 -0.48 -9.76
N ARG A 52 -5.40 -0.74 -10.21
CA ARG A 52 -6.28 0.29 -10.78
C ARG A 52 -6.74 1.30 -9.72
N ASP A 53 -7.06 0.83 -8.51
CA ASP A 53 -7.39 1.73 -7.40
C ASP A 53 -6.19 2.60 -6.99
N LEU A 54 -4.98 2.05 -7.02
CA LEU A 54 -3.75 2.79 -6.73
C LEU A 54 -3.45 3.83 -7.82
N GLU A 55 -3.61 3.49 -9.09
CA GLU A 55 -3.46 4.42 -10.22
C GLU A 55 -4.41 5.62 -10.09
N LEU A 56 -5.68 5.37 -9.76
CA LEU A 56 -6.66 6.44 -9.51
C LEU A 56 -6.31 7.26 -8.27
N LEU A 57 -5.86 6.61 -7.19
CA LEU A 57 -5.51 7.32 -5.96
C LEU A 57 -4.28 8.21 -6.14
N VAL A 58 -3.25 7.72 -6.84
CA VAL A 58 -2.06 8.52 -7.16
C VAL A 58 -2.44 9.75 -7.99
N LEU A 59 -3.32 9.58 -8.99
CA LEU A 59 -3.85 10.70 -9.77
C LEU A 59 -4.60 11.70 -8.88
N GLN A 60 -5.43 11.23 -7.95
CA GLN A 60 -6.19 12.09 -7.04
C GLN A 60 -5.29 12.85 -6.05
N MET A 61 -4.26 12.19 -5.52
CA MET A 61 -3.34 12.79 -4.54
C MET A 61 -2.37 13.78 -5.18
N TYR A 62 -1.87 13.48 -6.38
CA TYR A 62 -0.71 14.17 -6.96
C TYR A 62 -0.97 14.83 -8.33
N GLY A 63 -2.13 14.63 -8.94
CA GLY A 63 -2.42 15.12 -10.30
C GLY A 63 -1.61 14.41 -11.40
N VAL A 64 -0.88 13.36 -11.07
CA VAL A 64 -0.01 12.59 -11.98
C VAL A 64 -0.52 11.16 -12.10
N ALA A 65 -0.62 10.65 -13.32
CA ALA A 65 -1.02 9.27 -13.57
C ALA A 65 0.21 8.34 -13.64
N ASP A 66 0.45 7.57 -12.59
CA ASP A 66 1.40 6.46 -12.63
C ASP A 66 0.70 5.20 -13.15
N THR A 67 1.29 4.55 -14.17
CA THR A 67 0.69 3.35 -14.76
C THR A 67 0.73 2.17 -13.79
N GLN A 68 -0.21 1.24 -13.94
CA GLN A 68 -0.25 0.02 -13.13
C GLN A 68 1.06 -0.79 -13.18
N ALA A 69 1.74 -0.82 -14.32
CA ALA A 69 3.03 -1.48 -14.48
C ALA A 69 4.13 -0.79 -13.65
N ALA A 70 4.17 0.54 -13.67
CA ALA A 70 5.10 1.33 -12.87
C ALA A 70 4.83 1.19 -11.37
N ILE A 71 3.56 1.29 -10.94
CA ILE A 71 3.14 1.05 -9.56
C ILE A 71 3.58 -0.34 -9.09
N SER A 72 3.30 -1.37 -9.91
CA SER A 72 3.69 -2.75 -9.60
C SER A 72 5.21 -2.91 -9.44
N ALA A 73 6.01 -2.22 -10.26
CA ALA A 73 7.48 -2.20 -10.11
C ALA A 73 7.91 -1.58 -8.78
N ARG A 74 7.40 -0.39 -8.44
CA ARG A 74 7.71 0.30 -7.18
C ARG A 74 7.27 -0.50 -5.95
N LEU A 75 6.12 -1.17 -5.98
CA LEU A 75 5.71 -2.07 -4.89
C LEU A 75 6.69 -3.25 -4.68
N ARG A 76 7.38 -3.72 -5.72
CA ARG A 76 8.41 -4.77 -5.57
C ARG A 76 9.73 -4.27 -4.99
N GLU A 77 9.99 -2.97 -5.08
CA GLU A 77 11.20 -2.34 -4.54
C GLU A 77 11.11 -2.08 -3.03
N VAL A 78 9.90 -2.13 -2.45
CA VAL A 78 9.69 -1.96 -1.02
C VAL A 78 10.36 -3.10 -0.25
N LYS A 79 11.26 -2.70 0.64
CA LYS A 79 12.04 -3.54 1.55
C LYS A 79 11.84 -3.06 3.00
N PRO A 80 11.39 -3.92 3.93
CA PRO A 80 11.17 -3.56 5.34
C PRO A 80 12.36 -2.87 6.02
N GLU A 81 13.57 -3.32 5.71
CA GLU A 81 14.83 -2.95 6.34
C GLU A 81 15.29 -1.55 5.91
N ILE A 82 14.87 -1.12 4.72
CA ILE A 82 15.22 0.18 4.14
C ILE A 82 14.09 1.18 4.35
N HIS A 83 12.83 0.76 4.18
CA HIS A 83 11.68 1.66 4.09
C HIS A 83 10.78 1.62 5.32
N GLY A 84 11.01 0.67 6.25
CA GLY A 84 10.11 0.44 7.39
C GLY A 84 8.73 -0.09 7.01
N LEU A 85 8.50 -0.44 5.74
CA LEU A 85 7.23 -0.93 5.22
C LEU A 85 7.35 -2.35 4.69
N LYS A 86 6.33 -3.18 4.95
CA LYS A 86 6.15 -4.48 4.31
C LYS A 86 5.00 -4.41 3.30
N LYS A 87 5.22 -4.98 2.11
CA LYS A 87 4.16 -5.16 1.12
C LYS A 87 3.38 -6.41 1.45
N GLU A 88 2.07 -6.24 1.60
CA GLU A 88 1.15 -7.35 1.72
C GLU A 88 0.33 -7.53 0.45
N ARG A 89 0.01 -8.78 0.12
CA ARG A 89 -0.77 -9.14 -1.07
C ARG A 89 -1.83 -10.15 -0.70
N ARG A 90 -3.07 -9.89 -1.10
CA ARG A 90 -4.17 -10.86 -1.08
C ARG A 90 -4.77 -10.99 -2.48
N TYR A 91 -5.59 -12.02 -2.68
CA TYR A 91 -6.36 -12.17 -3.91
C TYR A 91 -7.77 -12.67 -3.59
N ILE A 92 -8.72 -12.27 -4.42
CA ILE A 92 -10.09 -12.81 -4.44
C ILE A 92 -10.32 -13.40 -5.83
N LYS A 93 -10.89 -14.59 -5.90
CA LYS A 93 -11.45 -15.11 -7.15
C LYS A 93 -12.85 -14.55 -7.30
N ASP A 94 -13.08 -13.76 -8.35
CA ASP A 94 -14.38 -13.20 -8.67
C ASP A 94 -15.37 -14.35 -8.95
N PRO A 95 -16.48 -14.48 -8.21
CA PRO A 95 -17.45 -15.55 -8.43
C PRO A 95 -18.21 -15.40 -9.76
N GLU A 96 -18.33 -14.18 -10.29
CA GLU A 96 -19.04 -13.89 -11.55
C GLU A 96 -18.13 -14.12 -12.75
N THR A 97 -16.90 -13.59 -12.71
CA THR A 97 -15.98 -13.63 -13.86
C THR A 97 -14.94 -14.73 -13.80
N LEU A 98 -14.82 -15.43 -12.67
CA LEU A 98 -13.78 -16.42 -12.35
C LEU A 98 -12.34 -15.89 -12.38
N LYS A 99 -12.16 -14.59 -12.59
CA LYS A 99 -10.85 -13.93 -12.64
C LYS A 99 -10.27 -13.77 -11.23
N ILE A 100 -8.95 -13.87 -11.13
CA ILE A 100 -8.22 -13.57 -9.89
C ILE A 100 -7.96 -12.07 -9.85
N VAL A 101 -8.43 -11.41 -8.81
CA VAL A 101 -8.19 -10.00 -8.55
C VAL A 101 -7.21 -9.86 -7.39
N HIS A 102 -6.07 -9.23 -7.67
CA HIS A 102 -5.02 -9.00 -6.67
C HIS A 102 -5.22 -7.66 -5.96
N PHE A 103 -5.03 -7.71 -4.64
CA PHE A 103 -5.08 -6.55 -3.75
C PHE A 103 -3.74 -6.40 -3.06
N TYR A 104 -3.33 -5.15 -2.87
CA TYR A 104 -2.08 -4.75 -2.29
C TYR A 104 -2.32 -3.68 -1.23
N ARG A 105 -1.43 -3.65 -0.23
CA ARG A 105 -1.23 -2.53 0.69
C ARG A 105 0.20 -2.55 1.20
N LEU A 106 0.65 -1.43 1.74
CA LEU A 106 1.88 -1.32 2.50
C LEU A 106 1.52 -1.02 3.95
N VAL A 107 2.06 -1.82 4.87
CA VAL A 107 1.89 -1.62 6.31
C VAL A 107 3.25 -1.48 6.96
N ALA A 108 3.30 -0.95 8.18
CA ALA A 108 4.56 -0.90 8.91
C ALA A 108 5.14 -2.31 9.06
N ALA A 109 6.43 -2.44 8.79
CA ALA A 109 7.16 -3.63 9.16
C ALA A 109 7.16 -3.71 10.69
N GLU A 110 6.83 -4.88 11.23
CA GLU A 110 7.06 -5.14 12.65
C GLU A 110 8.54 -4.92 12.92
N LYS A 111 8.87 -4.14 13.95
CA LYS A 111 10.21 -4.24 14.51
C LYS A 111 10.27 -5.64 15.08
N GLU A 112 11.05 -6.53 14.47
CA GLU A 112 11.57 -7.68 15.23
C GLU A 112 12.26 -7.06 16.46
N THR A 113 11.59 -7.12 17.61
CA THR A 113 12.31 -7.14 18.88
C THR A 113 13.19 -8.37 18.78
N ALA A 114 14.46 -8.14 18.44
CA ALA A 114 15.49 -9.14 18.66
C ALA A 114 15.45 -9.47 20.16
N GLU A 115 14.93 -10.64 20.49
CA GLU A 115 15.13 -11.28 21.80
C GLU A 115 16.59 -11.68 21.97
#